data_AF-A0A9W8C9Y5-F1
#
_entry.id   AF-A0A9W8C9Y5-F1
#
_cell.length_a   1.000
_cell.length_b   1.000
_cell.length_c   1.000
_cell.angle_alpha   90.00
_cell.angle_beta   90.00
_cell.angle_gamma   90.00
#
_symmetry.space_group_name_H-M   'P 1'
#
loop_
_entity.id
_entity.type
_entity.pdbx_description
1 polymer ?
#
loop_
_entity_poly.entity_id
_entity_poly.type
_entity_poly.pdbx_seq_one_letter_code
_entity_poly.pdbx_strand_id
1 'polypeptide(L)'
;MLLRMAVCARLCGVGQSRRCRRRQRHSQADRESDSEMDMDEEEDERVVGKLKDDPDGSSCHKTRGAGPSGGVGGLEASAGPPHPQSLLDLPPEILVEIFSSLPGTSLPNLALVCKKFRQILNTETIWRRRCTEEFGMKDDLRKMEIVGMSSRELYVKSVNPQVKSGRFMKLLPDYEHMDYRDVYTHLLHPYRHILGLWQPDIGPYGGLLNVVVDGLFIIGWMYLPPHDPRVEDPMRRRPLFRIHMWEKNKATVECMYGHKGPHKGDIQTVKKDEFSTKCNQTDHHRMPGGRQEEFRTWLEEEWGRTLEDIFHEHMQELILMKFIYTSQYDNCLTYRRIYLPPYLPSDLLRPGLFKGTYGSHGLEIIMLSFHGSKAKATKLTGDPNVPAGQLTLEIDLNRPLRLPDLEHQKNMDELSRLVMGVHEEAQRGSQDRDTPPEGAEASPSQDAEGSDSAPPAVEESAGAVAAECSDTPQTQPFVLPLGVMARNEVYPRTCKMCFYGTGLIAGHGFTSPERTPGLFVLFDDDRFGFIWLELKSFSFYSRLTDQLTHAQAPDMERFEAMLRNMQSWTS
;
A
#
# COMPACT_ATOMS: atom_id res chain seq x y z
N MET A 1 -0.42 25.91 -27.51
CA MET A 1 -0.34 24.58 -26.87
C MET A 1 0.72 23.66 -27.49
N LEU A 2 0.67 23.32 -28.79
CA LEU A 2 1.62 22.39 -29.42
C LEU A 2 3.10 22.80 -29.29
N LEU A 3 3.41 24.09 -29.48
CA LEU A 3 4.79 24.60 -29.32
C LEU A 3 5.28 24.46 -27.87
N ARG A 4 4.43 24.77 -26.88
CA ARG A 4 4.73 24.58 -25.45
C ARG A 4 4.93 23.09 -25.11
N MET A 5 4.09 22.20 -25.64
CA MET A 5 4.27 20.76 -25.48
C MET A 5 5.60 20.26 -26.07
N ALA A 6 6.00 20.79 -27.23
CA ALA A 6 7.27 20.43 -27.86
C ALA A 6 8.49 20.90 -27.04
N VAL A 7 8.42 22.08 -26.42
CA VAL A 7 9.47 22.60 -25.53
C VAL A 7 9.57 21.75 -24.26
N CYS A 8 8.44 21.48 -23.59
CA CYS A 8 8.41 20.63 -22.39
C CYS A 8 8.92 19.21 -22.67
N ALA A 9 8.61 18.63 -23.84
CA ALA A 9 9.11 17.31 -24.23
C ALA A 9 10.64 17.27 -24.38
N ARG A 10 11.26 18.37 -24.86
CA ARG A 10 12.72 18.48 -24.93
C ARG A 10 13.35 18.54 -23.53
N LEU A 11 12.76 19.33 -22.62
CA LEU A 11 13.21 19.43 -21.23
C LEU A 11 13.08 18.12 -20.46
N CYS A 12 12.05 17.33 -20.76
CA CYS A 12 11.86 15.98 -20.21
C CYS A 12 12.80 14.92 -20.83
N GLY A 13 13.67 15.28 -21.79
CA GLY A 13 14.56 14.33 -22.47
C GLY A 13 13.84 13.31 -23.38
N VAL A 14 12.64 13.63 -23.87
CA VAL A 14 11.74 12.71 -24.60
C VAL A 14 12.16 12.48 -26.07
N GLY A 15 13.35 12.99 -26.47
CA GLY A 15 13.85 12.91 -27.85
C GLY A 15 14.41 11.55 -28.29
N GLN A 16 14.58 10.59 -27.39
CA GLN A 16 14.99 9.22 -27.73
C GLN A 16 14.22 8.23 -26.85
N SER A 17 13.44 7.36 -27.50
CA SER A 17 12.64 6.33 -26.86
C SER A 17 13.42 5.60 -25.77
N ARG A 18 13.06 5.82 -24.50
CA ARG A 18 13.44 4.93 -23.39
C ARG A 18 12.62 3.63 -23.53
N ARG A 19 12.96 2.82 -24.54
CA ARG A 19 12.54 1.41 -24.57
C ARG A 19 13.04 0.76 -23.28
N CYS A 20 12.17 0.03 -22.59
CA CYS A 20 12.54 -0.82 -21.47
C CYS A 20 13.87 -1.54 -21.77
N ARG A 21 14.93 -1.20 -21.04
CA ARG A 21 16.22 -1.91 -21.11
C ARG A 21 16.06 -3.29 -20.49
N ARG A 22 15.50 -4.26 -21.23
CA ARG A 22 15.73 -5.71 -21.06
C ARG A 22 15.03 -6.54 -22.14
N ARG A 23 15.64 -6.60 -23.32
CA ARG A 23 15.53 -7.59 -24.42
C ARG A 23 16.66 -7.17 -25.39
N GLN A 24 17.64 -7.95 -25.83
CA GLN A 24 17.95 -9.38 -25.87
C GLN A 24 19.48 -9.50 -25.76
N ARG A 25 20.00 -10.51 -25.04
CA ARG A 25 21.31 -11.09 -25.35
C ARG A 25 21.03 -12.51 -25.84
N HIS A 26 21.74 -12.89 -26.90
CA HIS A 26 21.60 -14.08 -27.75
C HIS A 26 20.67 -13.95 -28.96
N SER A 27 21.23 -13.43 -30.06
CA SER A 27 21.43 -14.24 -31.28
C SER A 27 22.28 -13.45 -32.29
N GLN A 28 23.58 -13.74 -32.38
CA GLN A 28 24.37 -13.45 -33.59
C GLN A 28 25.68 -14.26 -33.58
N ALA A 29 25.57 -15.45 -34.16
CA ALA A 29 26.56 -16.36 -34.73
C ALA A 29 25.70 -17.62 -35.04
N ASP A 30 25.44 -18.07 -36.26
CA ASP A 30 26.13 -17.92 -37.52
C ASP A 30 25.12 -17.95 -38.68
N ARG A 31 25.51 -17.37 -39.81
CA ARG A 31 24.93 -17.63 -41.13
C ARG A 31 25.83 -18.63 -41.86
N GLU A 32 25.19 -19.42 -42.73
CA GLU A 32 25.73 -20.25 -43.81
C GLU A 32 26.00 -21.74 -43.50
N SER A 33 25.05 -22.60 -43.89
CA SER A 33 25.20 -23.43 -45.11
C SER A 33 23.95 -24.27 -45.33
N ASP A 34 23.46 -24.26 -46.56
CA ASP A 34 22.43 -25.15 -47.10
C ASP A 34 22.90 -26.62 -47.11
N SER A 35 21.97 -27.55 -46.89
CA SER A 35 21.82 -28.78 -47.71
C SER A 35 20.57 -29.55 -47.28
N GLU A 36 19.77 -29.91 -48.27
CA GLU A 36 18.64 -30.83 -48.23
C GLU A 36 19.11 -32.27 -47.95
N MET A 37 18.34 -33.06 -47.19
CA MET A 37 18.19 -34.50 -47.40
C MET A 37 17.03 -35.10 -46.59
N ASP A 38 16.39 -36.06 -47.24
CA ASP A 38 15.16 -36.81 -46.96
C ASP A 38 15.20 -37.83 -45.81
N MET A 39 13.98 -38.22 -45.40
CA MET A 39 13.47 -39.51 -44.86
C MET A 39 14.26 -40.32 -43.81
N ASP A 40 13.60 -40.73 -42.72
CA ASP A 40 13.20 -42.13 -42.48
C ASP A 40 12.62 -42.38 -41.06
N GLU A 41 11.80 -43.42 -41.00
CA GLU A 41 10.99 -43.95 -39.90
C GLU A 41 11.77 -44.82 -38.88
N GLU A 42 11.17 -44.93 -37.69
CA GLU A 42 11.05 -46.12 -36.80
C GLU A 42 12.24 -46.91 -36.17
N GLU A 43 11.85 -47.52 -35.04
CA GLU A 43 12.37 -48.69 -34.29
C GLU A 43 13.34 -48.51 -33.09
N ASP A 44 12.72 -48.64 -31.90
CA ASP A 44 12.99 -49.63 -30.82
C ASP A 44 14.40 -50.22 -30.63
N GLU A 45 14.89 -50.18 -29.38
CA GLU A 45 15.58 -51.33 -28.79
C GLU A 45 15.22 -51.55 -27.31
N ARG A 46 14.87 -52.82 -27.03
CA ARG A 46 14.62 -53.47 -25.74
C ARG A 46 15.93 -53.88 -25.06
N VAL A 47 15.91 -53.97 -23.73
CA VAL A 47 16.78 -54.91 -22.98
C VAL A 47 15.94 -55.81 -22.06
N VAL A 48 16.29 -57.09 -22.11
CA VAL A 48 15.61 -58.30 -21.61
C VAL A 48 16.14 -58.73 -20.23
N GLY A 49 15.27 -59.32 -19.39
CA GLY A 49 15.68 -60.17 -18.25
C GLY A 49 14.53 -61.09 -17.79
N LYS A 50 14.75 -62.40 -17.86
CA LYS A 50 13.76 -63.50 -17.87
C LYS A 50 13.30 -63.99 -16.48
N LEU A 51 12.07 -64.53 -16.45
CA LEU A 51 11.48 -65.44 -15.46
C LEU A 51 11.65 -66.91 -15.88
N LYS A 52 11.68 -67.83 -14.88
CA LYS A 52 11.33 -69.28 -14.85
C LYS A 52 11.82 -69.81 -13.48
N ASP A 53 11.22 -70.73 -12.73
CA ASP A 53 10.03 -71.61 -12.81
C ASP A 53 9.75 -72.09 -11.35
N ASP A 54 8.48 -72.31 -10.98
CA ASP A 54 7.99 -73.20 -9.90
C ASP A 54 7.94 -74.67 -10.45
N PRO A 55 7.74 -75.81 -9.69
CA PRO A 55 6.72 -76.00 -8.64
C PRO A 55 6.92 -77.13 -7.57
N ASP A 56 6.07 -77.15 -6.53
CA ASP A 56 5.38 -78.32 -5.94
C ASP A 56 4.49 -77.77 -4.79
N GLY A 57 3.25 -78.15 -4.51
CA GLY A 57 2.48 -79.35 -4.81
C GLY A 57 1.71 -79.71 -3.53
N SER A 58 0.37 -79.63 -3.55
CA SER A 58 -0.57 -80.64 -3.00
C SER A 58 -1.89 -80.05 -2.47
N SER A 59 -2.91 -80.87 -2.68
CA SER A 59 -4.35 -80.66 -2.76
C SER A 59 -5.04 -81.27 -1.52
N CYS A 60 -6.25 -80.80 -1.15
CA CYS A 60 -7.48 -81.62 -1.26
C CYS A 60 -8.72 -81.00 -0.60
N HIS A 61 -9.86 -81.42 -1.14
CA HIS A 61 -11.23 -80.97 -0.93
C HIS A 61 -11.97 -81.64 0.25
N LYS A 62 -12.94 -80.90 0.80
CA LYS A 62 -14.32 -81.27 1.27
C LYS A 62 -14.51 -82.37 2.34
N THR A 63 -15.27 -81.99 3.38
CA THR A 63 -16.53 -82.64 3.88
C THR A 63 -17.07 -81.79 5.05
N ARG A 64 -18.28 -81.20 4.96
CA ARG A 64 -19.61 -81.64 5.48
C ARG A 64 -19.65 -82.01 6.98
N GLY A 65 -20.54 -81.31 7.73
CA GLY A 65 -21.38 -81.96 8.75
C GLY A 65 -21.43 -81.35 10.16
N ALA A 66 -22.51 -80.59 10.42
CA ALA A 66 -23.39 -80.60 11.60
C ALA A 66 -22.84 -80.49 13.05
N GLY A 67 -23.40 -79.52 13.79
CA GLY A 67 -24.11 -79.80 15.04
C GLY A 67 -23.67 -79.02 16.29
N PRO A 68 -24.59 -78.65 17.21
CA PRO A 68 -24.52 -77.44 18.03
C PRO A 68 -24.36 -77.70 19.54
N SER A 69 -24.27 -76.62 20.34
CA SER A 69 -24.55 -76.43 21.80
C SER A 69 -23.44 -75.54 22.39
N GLY A 70 -23.64 -74.45 23.14
CA GLY A 70 -24.69 -74.01 24.05
C GLY A 70 -23.99 -73.48 25.32
N GLY A 71 -24.40 -72.31 25.85
CA GLY A 71 -23.85 -71.75 27.12
C GLY A 71 -23.39 -70.28 26.99
N VAL A 72 -24.29 -69.29 27.01
CA VAL A 72 -24.82 -68.59 28.21
C VAL A 72 -23.77 -67.72 28.93
N GLY A 73 -23.99 -66.39 28.85
CA GLY A 73 -23.96 -65.55 30.04
C GLY A 73 -22.74 -64.65 30.28
N GLY A 74 -22.95 -63.34 30.10
CA GLY A 74 -22.46 -62.34 31.05
C GLY A 74 -21.21 -61.56 30.64
N LEU A 75 -21.42 -60.32 30.21
CA LEU A 75 -21.13 -59.11 31.00
C LEU A 75 -21.14 -57.90 30.06
N GLU A 76 -22.23 -57.15 30.11
CA GLU A 76 -22.30 -55.80 29.57
C GLU A 76 -21.32 -54.92 30.35
N ALA A 77 -20.15 -54.67 29.76
CA ALA A 77 -19.37 -53.51 30.13
C ALA A 77 -19.99 -52.30 29.44
N SER A 78 -20.46 -51.35 30.25
CA SER A 78 -20.82 -49.99 29.86
C SER A 78 -19.65 -49.34 29.13
N ALA A 79 -19.54 -49.55 27.82
CA ALA A 79 -18.68 -48.78 26.95
C ALA A 79 -19.38 -47.43 26.72
N GLY A 80 -18.89 -46.39 27.39
CA GLY A 80 -19.16 -45.02 26.93
C GLY A 80 -18.77 -44.88 25.45
N PRO A 81 -19.28 -43.85 24.73
CA PRO A 81 -19.02 -43.70 23.31
C PRO A 81 -17.50 -43.81 23.03
N PRO A 82 -17.09 -44.65 22.06
CA PRO A 82 -15.68 -44.94 21.84
C PRO A 82 -14.92 -43.63 21.61
N HIS A 83 -13.88 -43.38 22.41
CA HIS A 83 -13.00 -42.25 22.18
C HIS A 83 -12.22 -42.48 20.88
N PRO A 84 -12.17 -41.48 19.98
CA PRO A 84 -11.48 -41.62 18.70
C PRO A 84 -10.00 -41.89 18.93
N GLN A 85 -9.47 -42.99 18.37
CA GLN A 85 -8.07 -43.39 18.54
C GLN A 85 -7.13 -42.74 17.51
N SER A 86 -7.70 -42.24 16.42
CA SER A 86 -6.98 -41.52 15.38
C SER A 86 -7.79 -40.33 14.86
N LEU A 87 -7.11 -39.38 14.21
CA LEU A 87 -7.77 -38.25 13.54
C LEU A 87 -8.79 -38.72 12.48
N LEU A 88 -8.57 -39.89 11.87
CA LEU A 88 -9.48 -40.47 10.87
C LEU A 88 -10.80 -40.94 11.48
N ASP A 89 -10.86 -41.18 12.78
CA ASP A 89 -12.07 -41.66 13.46
C ASP A 89 -13.03 -40.53 13.83
N LEU A 90 -12.59 -39.27 13.67
CA LEU A 90 -13.44 -38.12 13.91
C LEU A 90 -14.60 -38.03 12.90
N PRO A 91 -15.77 -37.54 13.35
CA PRO A 91 -16.88 -37.18 12.47
C PRO A 91 -16.44 -36.14 11.41
N PRO A 92 -16.98 -36.21 10.16
CA PRO A 92 -16.63 -35.28 9.10
C PRO A 92 -16.81 -33.81 9.48
N GLU A 93 -17.81 -33.47 10.29
CA GLU A 93 -18.13 -32.11 10.73
C GLU A 93 -17.00 -31.53 11.59
N ILE A 94 -16.44 -32.34 12.48
CA ILE A 94 -15.30 -31.94 13.32
C ILE A 94 -14.04 -31.79 12.47
N LEU A 95 -13.85 -32.67 11.48
CA LEU A 95 -12.74 -32.55 10.53
C LEU A 95 -12.87 -31.30 9.66
N VAL A 96 -14.08 -30.94 9.23
CA VAL A 96 -14.35 -29.68 8.50
C VAL A 96 -13.98 -28.49 9.38
N GLU A 97 -14.35 -28.47 10.66
CA GLU A 97 -14.00 -27.37 11.56
C GLU A 97 -12.48 -27.27 11.78
N ILE A 98 -11.82 -28.40 12.02
CA ILE A 98 -10.35 -28.46 12.16
C ILE A 98 -9.69 -27.95 10.87
N PHE A 99 -10.06 -28.47 9.71
CA PHE A 99 -9.45 -28.06 8.43
C PHE A 99 -9.77 -26.61 8.08
N SER A 100 -10.97 -26.14 8.43
CA SER A 100 -11.39 -24.76 8.29
C SER A 100 -10.57 -23.81 9.16
N SER A 101 -9.86 -24.27 10.19
CA SER A 101 -8.98 -23.44 11.04
C SER A 101 -7.54 -23.33 10.53
N LEU A 102 -7.16 -24.16 9.56
CA LEU A 102 -5.79 -24.21 9.03
C LEU A 102 -5.57 -23.17 7.92
N PRO A 103 -4.34 -22.69 7.70
CA PRO A 103 -4.02 -21.89 6.54
C PRO A 103 -4.36 -22.62 5.24
N GLY A 104 -4.93 -21.92 4.27
CA GLY A 104 -5.32 -22.48 2.97
C GLY A 104 -4.14 -23.08 2.22
N THR A 105 -2.91 -22.61 2.49
CA THR A 105 -1.65 -23.16 1.95
C THR A 105 -1.30 -24.55 2.49
N SER A 106 -1.84 -24.96 3.64
CA SER A 106 -1.63 -26.28 4.23
C SER A 106 -2.63 -27.33 3.73
N LEU A 107 -3.79 -26.89 3.22
CA LEU A 107 -4.87 -27.78 2.77
C LEU A 107 -4.47 -28.71 1.61
N PRO A 108 -3.67 -28.29 0.60
CA PRO A 108 -3.20 -29.20 -0.43
C PRO A 108 -2.43 -30.41 0.13
N ASN A 109 -1.59 -30.20 1.15
CA ASN A 109 -0.85 -31.28 1.79
C ASN A 109 -1.81 -32.26 2.51
N LEU A 110 -2.82 -31.74 3.20
CA LEU A 110 -3.85 -32.59 3.82
C LEU A 110 -4.66 -33.40 2.79
N ALA A 111 -4.93 -32.83 1.62
CA ALA A 111 -5.61 -33.53 0.53
C ALA A 111 -4.81 -34.72 -0.01
N LEU A 112 -3.48 -34.73 0.18
CA LEU A 112 -2.59 -35.82 -0.22
C LEU A 112 -2.47 -36.95 0.83
N VAL A 113 -2.94 -36.73 2.07
CA VAL A 113 -2.80 -37.71 3.16
C VAL A 113 -3.65 -38.96 2.92
N CYS A 114 -4.94 -38.81 2.60
CA CYS A 114 -5.82 -39.95 2.33
C CYS A 114 -7.09 -39.55 1.55
N LYS A 115 -7.82 -40.56 1.04
CA LYS A 115 -9.07 -40.37 0.30
C LYS A 115 -10.14 -39.62 1.11
N LYS A 116 -10.28 -39.92 2.42
CA LYS A 116 -11.25 -39.27 3.30
C LYS A 116 -10.98 -37.77 3.42
N PHE A 117 -9.72 -37.37 3.64
CA PHE A 117 -9.36 -35.96 3.73
C PHE A 117 -9.54 -35.22 2.40
N ARG A 118 -9.16 -35.84 1.29
CA ARG A 118 -9.40 -35.28 -0.05
C ARG A 118 -10.89 -35.03 -0.31
N GLN A 119 -11.76 -35.96 0.10
CA GLN A 119 -13.22 -35.79 -0.03
C GLN A 119 -13.74 -34.67 0.87
N ILE A 120 -13.31 -34.61 2.13
CA ILE A 120 -13.70 -33.54 3.07
C ILE A 120 -13.25 -32.17 2.56
N LEU A 121 -12.06 -32.06 1.97
CA LEU A 121 -11.54 -30.81 1.43
C LEU A 121 -12.23 -30.34 0.13
N ASN A 122 -13.15 -31.11 -0.44
CA ASN A 122 -14.05 -30.59 -1.47
C ASN A 122 -15.22 -29.79 -0.88
N THR A 123 -15.35 -29.72 0.44
CA THR A 123 -16.40 -28.91 1.11
C THR A 123 -16.13 -27.42 0.91
N GLU A 124 -17.06 -26.72 0.24
CA GLU A 124 -16.90 -25.30 -0.09
C GLU A 124 -16.76 -24.39 1.13
N THR A 125 -17.42 -24.70 2.25
CA THR A 125 -17.39 -23.86 3.45
C THR A 125 -15.98 -23.67 4.01
N ILE A 126 -15.11 -24.67 3.85
CA ILE A 126 -13.69 -24.59 4.20
C ILE A 126 -13.04 -23.47 3.38
N TRP A 127 -13.13 -23.56 2.04
CA TRP A 127 -12.49 -22.62 1.14
C TRP A 127 -13.10 -21.21 1.22
N ARG A 128 -14.42 -21.11 1.41
CA ARG A 128 -15.09 -19.84 1.68
C ARG A 128 -14.47 -19.15 2.89
N ARG A 129 -14.30 -19.88 3.99
CA ARG A 129 -13.68 -19.34 5.21
C ARG A 129 -12.24 -18.89 4.94
N ARG A 130 -11.44 -19.67 4.21
CA ARG A 130 -10.07 -19.27 3.82
C ARG A 130 -10.04 -18.00 2.97
N CYS A 131 -10.90 -17.89 1.95
CA CYS A 131 -11.01 -16.68 1.12
C CYS A 131 -11.38 -15.44 1.96
N THR A 132 -12.31 -15.57 2.90
CA THR A 132 -12.72 -14.45 3.77
C THR A 132 -11.66 -14.09 4.80
N GLU A 133 -11.09 -15.07 5.52
CA GLU A 133 -10.15 -14.79 6.61
C GLU A 133 -8.76 -14.37 6.11
N GLU A 134 -8.26 -14.95 5.01
CA GLU A 134 -6.90 -14.66 4.53
C GLU A 134 -6.85 -13.49 3.54
N PHE A 135 -7.94 -13.26 2.79
CA PHE A 135 -7.99 -12.28 1.71
C PHE A 135 -9.07 -11.21 1.88
N GLY A 136 -9.89 -11.28 2.92
CA GLY A 136 -10.93 -10.28 3.20
C GLY A 136 -12.08 -10.29 2.18
N MET A 137 -12.26 -11.37 1.42
CA MET A 137 -13.35 -11.50 0.45
C MET A 137 -14.71 -11.46 1.17
N LYS A 138 -15.50 -10.42 0.91
CA LYS A 138 -16.79 -10.16 1.59
C LYS A 138 -18.00 -10.78 0.88
N ASP A 139 -17.90 -11.05 -0.41
CA ASP A 139 -19.04 -11.49 -1.21
C ASP A 139 -19.36 -12.98 -1.03
N ASP A 140 -20.66 -13.25 -0.92
CA ASP A 140 -21.19 -14.61 -0.96
C ASP A 140 -21.50 -14.97 -2.42
N LEU A 141 -20.73 -15.90 -2.99
CA LEU A 141 -20.91 -16.35 -4.37
C LEU A 141 -22.36 -16.84 -4.61
N ARG A 142 -22.98 -17.42 -3.58
CA ARG A 142 -24.37 -17.89 -3.62
C ARG A 142 -25.40 -16.75 -3.69
N LYS A 143 -25.10 -15.57 -3.11
CA LYS A 143 -25.98 -14.39 -3.23
C LYS A 143 -25.89 -13.78 -4.64
N MET A 144 -24.76 -13.94 -5.32
CA MET A 144 -24.60 -13.46 -6.70
C MET A 144 -25.42 -14.32 -7.68
N GLU A 145 -25.50 -15.64 -7.45
CA GLU A 145 -26.35 -16.56 -8.23
C GLU A 145 -27.85 -16.29 -8.04
N ILE A 146 -28.31 -16.09 -6.80
CA ILE A 146 -29.74 -15.93 -6.48
C ILE A 146 -30.35 -14.63 -7.03
N VAL A 147 -29.56 -13.55 -7.10
CA VAL A 147 -30.07 -12.22 -7.47
C VAL A 147 -30.10 -12.02 -9.00
N GLY A 148 -29.52 -12.93 -9.79
CA GLY A 148 -29.47 -12.81 -11.25
C GLY A 148 -28.79 -11.52 -11.74
N MET A 149 -28.02 -10.86 -10.88
CA MET A 149 -27.32 -9.62 -11.21
C MET A 149 -26.16 -9.92 -12.15
N SER A 150 -26.16 -9.30 -13.31
CA SER A 150 -25.00 -9.40 -14.21
C SER A 150 -23.79 -8.72 -13.56
N SER A 151 -22.59 -9.26 -13.74
CA SER A 151 -21.35 -8.69 -13.21
C SER A 151 -21.11 -7.24 -13.68
N ARG A 152 -21.72 -6.83 -14.80
CA ARG A 152 -21.78 -5.43 -15.25
C ARG A 152 -22.54 -4.54 -14.27
N GLU A 153 -23.64 -5.00 -13.67
CA GLU A 153 -24.41 -4.21 -12.70
C GLU A 153 -23.71 -4.09 -11.36
N LEU A 154 -22.99 -5.14 -10.92
CA LEU A 154 -22.12 -5.09 -9.75
C LEU A 154 -20.93 -4.13 -10.00
N TYR A 155 -20.29 -4.25 -11.15
CA TYR A 155 -19.17 -3.40 -11.58
C TYR A 155 -19.59 -1.94 -11.80
N VAL A 156 -20.74 -1.68 -12.44
CA VAL A 156 -21.25 -0.31 -12.61
C VAL A 156 -21.59 0.30 -11.25
N LYS A 157 -22.20 -0.45 -10.33
CA LYS A 157 -22.45 0.03 -8.96
C LYS A 157 -21.17 0.29 -8.17
N SER A 158 -20.12 -0.52 -8.33
CA SER A 158 -18.86 -0.37 -7.58
C SER A 158 -17.89 0.64 -8.20
N VAL A 159 -17.96 0.89 -9.51
CA VAL A 159 -17.02 1.78 -10.22
C VAL A 159 -17.62 3.16 -10.58
N ASN A 160 -18.93 3.29 -10.81
CA ASN A 160 -19.57 4.60 -11.07
C ASN A 160 -21.11 4.58 -10.86
N PRO A 161 -21.64 5.08 -9.71
CA PRO A 161 -23.07 5.05 -9.41
C PRO A 161 -23.95 5.93 -10.33
N GLN A 162 -23.38 6.75 -11.22
CA GLN A 162 -24.13 7.63 -12.14
C GLN A 162 -24.29 7.09 -13.57
N VAL A 163 -23.73 5.91 -13.90
CA VAL A 163 -23.92 5.31 -15.23
C VAL A 163 -25.33 4.72 -15.30
N LYS A 164 -26.23 5.43 -15.99
CA LYS A 164 -27.55 4.88 -16.35
C LYS A 164 -27.35 3.67 -17.25
N SER A 165 -27.90 2.54 -16.82
CA SER A 165 -27.99 1.28 -17.58
C SER A 165 -28.51 1.57 -18.99
N GLY A 166 -27.61 1.43 -19.97
CA GLY A 166 -27.89 1.64 -21.39
C GLY A 166 -27.33 0.46 -22.20
N ARG A 167 -28.22 -0.14 -23.00
CA ARG A 167 -28.07 -1.31 -23.89
C ARG A 167 -26.64 -1.62 -24.33
N PHE A 168 -26.03 -2.60 -23.68
CA PHE A 168 -24.99 -3.46 -24.28
C PHE A 168 -25.15 -4.85 -23.66
N MET A 169 -25.92 -5.71 -24.32
CA MET A 169 -25.98 -7.13 -24.03
C MET A 169 -24.89 -7.81 -24.85
N LYS A 170 -23.79 -8.17 -24.18
CA LYS A 170 -23.09 -9.39 -24.53
C LYS A 170 -23.32 -10.32 -23.35
N LEU A 171 -24.11 -11.36 -23.59
CA LEU A 171 -24.36 -12.46 -22.67
C LEU A 171 -23.01 -12.92 -22.10
N LEU A 172 -22.82 -12.76 -20.79
CA LEU A 172 -21.66 -13.30 -20.08
C LEU A 172 -21.98 -14.75 -19.69
N PRO A 173 -20.98 -15.66 -19.74
CA PRO A 173 -21.18 -17.09 -19.60
C PRO A 173 -21.69 -17.48 -18.20
N ASP A 174 -22.38 -18.62 -18.17
CA ASP A 174 -23.05 -19.18 -17.01
C ASP A 174 -22.09 -19.37 -15.84
N TYR A 175 -22.35 -18.65 -14.75
CA TYR A 175 -21.62 -18.68 -13.48
C TYR A 175 -21.78 -20.00 -12.71
N GLU A 176 -22.56 -20.94 -13.23
CA GLU A 176 -23.17 -22.06 -12.51
C GLU A 176 -22.17 -23.06 -11.87
N HIS A 177 -20.85 -22.90 -12.03
CA HIS A 177 -19.84 -23.87 -11.61
C HIS A 177 -18.54 -23.30 -11.00
N MET A 178 -18.50 -22.04 -10.56
CA MET A 178 -17.33 -21.48 -9.86
C MET A 178 -17.44 -21.69 -8.35
N ASP A 179 -16.54 -22.50 -7.79
CA ASP A 179 -16.46 -22.73 -6.34
C ASP A 179 -15.37 -21.87 -5.67
N TYR A 180 -15.45 -21.75 -4.33
CA TYR A 180 -14.46 -20.99 -3.56
C TYR A 180 -13.05 -21.56 -3.64
N ARG A 181 -12.91 -22.85 -3.94
CA ARG A 181 -11.60 -23.49 -4.10
C ARG A 181 -10.94 -23.02 -5.39
N ASP A 182 -11.68 -22.90 -6.48
CA ASP A 182 -11.23 -22.38 -7.76
C ASP A 182 -10.80 -20.91 -7.61
N VAL A 183 -11.59 -20.09 -6.93
CA VAL A 183 -11.25 -18.68 -6.61
C VAL A 183 -9.97 -18.60 -5.79
N TYR A 184 -9.85 -19.41 -4.73
CA TYR A 184 -8.65 -19.43 -3.90
C TYR A 184 -7.41 -19.81 -4.72
N THR A 185 -7.50 -20.88 -5.52
CA THR A 185 -6.37 -21.49 -6.22
C THR A 185 -5.93 -20.76 -7.47
N HIS A 186 -6.85 -20.12 -8.20
CA HIS A 186 -6.56 -19.51 -9.51
C HIS A 186 -6.58 -17.98 -9.49
N LEU A 187 -7.18 -17.35 -8.48
CA LEU A 187 -7.21 -15.88 -8.34
C LEU A 187 -6.48 -15.41 -7.08
N LEU A 188 -6.94 -15.78 -5.89
CA LEU A 188 -6.45 -15.15 -4.66
C LEU A 188 -5.01 -15.54 -4.34
N HIS A 189 -4.73 -16.85 -4.26
CA HIS A 189 -3.40 -17.32 -3.93
C HIS A 189 -2.36 -16.92 -4.99
N PRO A 190 -2.57 -17.10 -6.32
CA PRO A 190 -1.57 -16.70 -7.32
C PRO A 190 -1.20 -15.21 -7.28
N TYR A 191 -2.18 -14.34 -7.02
CA TYR A 191 -1.97 -12.88 -7.00
C TYR A 191 -1.81 -12.31 -5.58
N ARG A 192 -1.65 -13.15 -4.56
CA ARG A 192 -1.48 -12.73 -3.15
C ARG A 192 -0.38 -11.69 -2.94
N HIS A 193 0.69 -11.75 -3.72
CA HIS A 193 1.83 -10.85 -3.58
C HIS A 193 1.57 -9.44 -4.11
N ILE A 194 0.56 -9.22 -4.96
CA ILE A 194 0.25 -7.87 -5.43
C ILE A 194 -0.78 -7.16 -4.55
N LEU A 195 -1.42 -7.85 -3.61
CA LEU A 195 -2.36 -7.23 -2.68
C LEU A 195 -1.63 -6.27 -1.72
N GLY A 196 -2.29 -5.16 -1.41
CA GLY A 196 -1.77 -4.13 -0.50
C GLY A 196 -1.57 -2.76 -1.14
N LEU A 197 -0.79 -1.94 -0.44
CA LEU A 197 -0.55 -0.55 -0.78
C LEU A 197 0.79 -0.38 -1.51
N TRP A 198 0.79 0.46 -2.54
CA TRP A 198 1.91 0.60 -3.46
C TRP A 198 2.11 2.04 -3.92
N GLN A 199 3.38 2.38 -4.15
CA GLN A 199 3.79 3.61 -4.84
C GLN A 199 4.28 3.24 -6.25
N PRO A 200 3.74 3.83 -7.32
CA PRO A 200 4.27 3.64 -8.65
C PRO A 200 5.57 4.43 -8.85
N ASP A 201 6.50 3.83 -9.60
CA ASP A 201 7.79 4.41 -9.97
C ASP A 201 7.63 5.34 -11.19
N ILE A 202 7.14 6.57 -10.93
CA ILE A 202 6.86 7.60 -11.95
C ILE A 202 7.80 8.80 -11.75
N GLY A 203 9.11 8.53 -11.76
CA GLY A 203 10.13 9.56 -11.56
C GLY A 203 9.87 10.35 -10.27
N PRO A 204 9.86 11.70 -10.31
CA PRO A 204 9.65 12.49 -9.10
C PRO A 204 8.19 12.50 -8.61
N TYR A 205 7.23 12.06 -9.43
CA TYR A 205 5.81 12.26 -9.15
C TYR A 205 5.20 11.20 -8.21
N GLY A 206 5.71 9.97 -8.22
CA GLY A 206 5.14 8.88 -7.42
C GLY A 206 3.67 8.62 -7.71
N GLY A 207 2.90 8.32 -6.67
CA GLY A 207 1.48 7.95 -6.77
C GLY A 207 1.01 7.11 -5.58
N LEU A 208 -0.27 6.78 -5.56
CA LEU A 208 -0.84 5.88 -4.56
C LEU A 208 -1.75 4.85 -5.25
N LEU A 209 -1.42 3.57 -5.10
CA LEU A 209 -2.22 2.46 -5.60
C LEU A 209 -2.57 1.52 -4.45
N ASN A 210 -3.84 1.18 -4.29
CA ASN A 210 -4.28 0.11 -3.39
C ASN A 210 -4.86 -1.04 -4.21
N VAL A 211 -4.28 -2.24 -4.08
CA VAL A 211 -4.73 -3.44 -4.78
C VAL A 211 -5.54 -4.29 -3.82
N VAL A 212 -6.81 -4.50 -4.16
CA VAL A 212 -7.82 -5.06 -3.26
C VAL A 212 -8.61 -6.18 -3.92
N VAL A 213 -9.19 -7.06 -3.09
CA VAL A 213 -10.17 -8.05 -3.52
C VAL A 213 -11.56 -7.44 -3.41
N ASP A 214 -12.34 -7.51 -4.49
CA ASP A 214 -13.74 -7.07 -4.57
C ASP A 214 -14.53 -8.16 -5.32
N GLY A 215 -15.24 -9.01 -4.58
CA GLY A 215 -15.85 -10.23 -5.09
C GLY A 215 -14.89 -11.13 -5.85
N LEU A 216 -15.15 -11.30 -7.15
CA LEU A 216 -14.36 -12.10 -8.08
C LEU A 216 -13.29 -11.29 -8.82
N PHE A 217 -13.05 -10.05 -8.37
CA PHE A 217 -12.06 -9.16 -8.94
C PHE A 217 -10.93 -8.91 -7.96
N ILE A 218 -9.72 -8.81 -8.49
CA ILE A 218 -8.63 -8.07 -7.85
C ILE A 218 -8.48 -6.76 -8.63
N ILE A 219 -8.63 -5.62 -7.97
CA ILE A 219 -8.62 -4.30 -8.62
C ILE A 219 -7.49 -3.45 -8.07
N GLY A 220 -6.69 -2.89 -8.98
CA GLY A 220 -5.70 -1.87 -8.65
C GLY A 220 -6.33 -0.48 -8.70
N TRP A 221 -6.71 0.07 -7.55
CA TRP A 221 -7.28 1.41 -7.43
C TRP A 221 -6.20 2.46 -7.26
N MET A 222 -6.05 3.34 -8.25
CA MET A 222 -5.21 4.52 -8.13
C MET A 222 -5.98 5.62 -7.43
N TYR A 223 -5.38 6.15 -6.36
CA TYR A 223 -5.89 7.26 -5.57
C TYR A 223 -5.20 8.54 -6.02
N LEU A 224 -6.00 9.55 -6.33
CA LEU A 224 -5.57 10.86 -6.80
C LEU A 224 -6.08 11.93 -5.83
N PRO A 225 -5.29 12.96 -5.51
CA PRO A 225 -5.77 14.05 -4.66
C PRO A 225 -6.95 14.77 -5.33
N PRO A 226 -7.81 15.47 -4.56
CA PRO A 226 -8.82 16.36 -5.13
C PRO A 226 -8.18 17.49 -5.95
N HIS A 227 -8.99 18.32 -6.59
CA HIS A 227 -8.46 19.46 -7.36
C HIS A 227 -7.94 20.54 -6.41
N ASP A 228 -6.81 21.13 -6.77
CA ASP A 228 -6.23 22.26 -6.03
C ASP A 228 -7.19 23.47 -5.99
N PRO A 229 -7.30 24.18 -4.86
CA PRO A 229 -6.64 23.95 -3.56
C PRO A 229 -7.51 23.20 -2.53
N ARG A 230 -8.54 22.45 -2.96
CA ARG A 230 -9.59 21.86 -2.10
C ARG A 230 -9.07 20.65 -1.32
N VAL A 231 -8.16 20.88 -0.39
CA VAL A 231 -7.43 19.83 0.33
C VAL A 231 -8.32 18.97 1.23
N GLU A 232 -9.50 19.44 1.62
CA GLU A 232 -10.43 18.69 2.48
C GLU A 232 -11.40 17.79 1.68
N ASP A 233 -11.47 17.96 0.36
CA ASP A 233 -12.31 17.12 -0.50
C ASP A 233 -11.85 15.64 -0.46
N PRO A 234 -12.76 14.68 -0.73
CA PRO A 234 -12.41 13.26 -0.78
C PRO A 234 -11.45 12.94 -1.93
N MET A 235 -10.73 11.82 -1.79
CA MET A 235 -9.84 11.33 -2.84
C MET A 235 -10.64 10.95 -4.09
N ARG A 236 -10.08 11.27 -5.25
CA ARG A 236 -10.54 10.70 -6.52
C ARG A 236 -9.94 9.30 -6.67
N ARG A 237 -10.67 8.38 -7.28
CA ARG A 237 -10.22 6.99 -7.47
C ARG A 237 -10.48 6.55 -8.90
N ARG A 238 -9.54 5.81 -9.49
CA ARG A 238 -9.71 5.18 -10.80
C ARG A 238 -9.07 3.79 -10.84
N PRO A 239 -9.69 2.81 -11.50
CA PRO A 239 -9.08 1.50 -11.68
C PRO A 239 -7.99 1.58 -12.76
N LEU A 240 -6.80 1.04 -12.51
CA LEU A 240 -5.75 0.93 -13.53
C LEU A 240 -5.66 -0.44 -14.19
N PHE A 241 -6.00 -1.47 -13.44
CA PHE A 241 -6.11 -2.83 -13.93
C PHE A 241 -7.14 -3.59 -13.08
N ARG A 242 -7.61 -4.70 -13.62
CA ARG A 242 -8.33 -5.70 -12.86
C ARG A 242 -7.90 -7.10 -13.26
N ILE A 243 -8.07 -8.03 -12.34
CA ILE A 243 -7.90 -9.45 -12.56
C ILE A 243 -9.21 -10.11 -12.19
N HIS A 244 -9.75 -10.96 -13.06
CA HIS A 244 -11.02 -11.62 -12.82
C HIS A 244 -11.02 -13.03 -13.38
N MET A 245 -11.98 -13.83 -12.92
CA MET A 245 -12.26 -15.16 -13.45
C MET A 245 -13.68 -15.18 -14.02
N TRP A 246 -13.79 -15.40 -15.33
CA TRP A 246 -15.05 -15.73 -16.00
C TRP A 246 -15.15 -17.22 -16.37
N GLU A 247 -14.00 -17.86 -16.61
CA GLU A 247 -13.89 -19.27 -16.96
C GLU A 247 -13.31 -20.03 -15.77
N LYS A 248 -13.73 -21.29 -15.60
CA LYS A 248 -13.14 -22.18 -14.59
C LYS A 248 -11.62 -22.28 -14.80
N ASN A 249 -10.87 -22.23 -13.70
CA ASN A 249 -9.41 -22.38 -13.65
C ASN A 249 -8.57 -21.32 -14.39
N LYS A 250 -9.15 -20.20 -14.82
CA LYS A 250 -8.40 -19.19 -15.59
C LYS A 250 -8.73 -17.76 -15.16
N ALA A 251 -7.78 -17.15 -14.47
CA ALA A 251 -7.78 -15.71 -14.25
C ALA A 251 -7.29 -14.98 -15.50
N THR A 252 -7.90 -13.84 -15.80
CA THR A 252 -7.48 -12.96 -16.88
C THR A 252 -7.20 -11.57 -16.34
N VAL A 253 -6.21 -10.91 -16.95
CA VAL A 253 -5.75 -9.58 -16.55
C VAL A 253 -6.17 -8.58 -17.62
N GLU A 254 -6.78 -7.49 -17.17
CA GLU A 254 -7.22 -6.40 -18.04
C GLU A 254 -6.62 -5.07 -17.59
N CYS A 255 -6.11 -4.33 -18.55
CA CYS A 255 -5.79 -2.92 -18.39
C CYS A 255 -7.09 -2.11 -18.46
N MET A 256 -7.24 -1.17 -17.52
CA MET A 256 -8.42 -0.32 -17.38
C MET A 256 -8.14 1.13 -17.78
N TYR A 257 -6.93 1.42 -18.25
CA TYR A 257 -6.51 2.78 -18.58
C TYR A 257 -7.07 3.25 -19.93
N GLY A 258 -7.26 4.57 -20.07
CA GLY A 258 -7.84 5.17 -21.27
C GLY A 258 -9.37 5.14 -21.29
N HIS A 259 -9.94 5.50 -22.44
CA HIS A 259 -11.38 5.80 -22.57
C HIS A 259 -12.12 4.83 -23.49
N LYS A 260 -11.46 3.78 -23.99
CA LYS A 260 -12.07 2.76 -24.87
C LYS A 260 -12.50 1.47 -24.15
N GLY A 261 -12.45 1.48 -22.82
CA GLY A 261 -12.86 0.37 -21.97
C GLY A 261 -11.75 -0.66 -21.68
N PRO A 262 -12.09 -1.74 -20.95
CA PRO A 262 -11.16 -2.79 -20.55
C PRO A 262 -10.56 -3.50 -21.77
N HIS A 263 -9.27 -3.80 -21.71
CA HIS A 263 -8.54 -4.48 -22.78
C HIS A 263 -7.38 -5.30 -22.21
N LYS A 264 -6.68 -6.08 -23.03
CA LYS A 264 -5.69 -7.05 -22.55
C LYS A 264 -4.51 -6.33 -21.87
N GLY A 265 -4.19 -6.80 -20.65
CA GLY A 265 -2.98 -6.41 -19.92
C GLY A 265 -2.27 -7.61 -19.32
N ASP A 266 -1.08 -7.38 -18.77
CA ASP A 266 -0.27 -8.35 -18.07
C ASP A 266 0.19 -7.80 -16.70
N ILE A 267 0.39 -8.70 -15.74
CA ILE A 267 1.02 -8.41 -14.44
C ILE A 267 2.24 -9.30 -14.28
N GLN A 268 3.37 -8.70 -13.91
CA GLN A 268 4.62 -9.41 -13.65
C GLN A 268 5.05 -9.14 -12.21
N THR A 269 5.13 -10.20 -11.40
CA THR A 269 5.67 -10.11 -10.04
C THR A 269 7.16 -10.41 -10.10
N VAL A 270 8.01 -9.42 -9.75
CA VAL A 270 9.47 -9.59 -9.78
C VAL A 270 9.97 -10.03 -8.41
N LYS A 271 9.45 -9.42 -7.34
CA LYS A 271 9.78 -9.69 -5.94
C LYS A 271 8.51 -9.60 -5.10
N LYS A 272 8.57 -10.04 -3.84
CA LYS A 272 7.44 -9.92 -2.89
C LYS A 272 6.95 -8.47 -2.74
N ASP A 273 7.86 -7.50 -2.83
CA ASP A 273 7.61 -6.08 -2.61
C ASP A 273 7.68 -5.24 -3.89
N GLU A 274 7.61 -5.89 -5.06
CA GLU A 274 7.64 -5.22 -6.36
C GLU A 274 6.87 -6.00 -7.44
N PHE A 275 5.95 -5.33 -8.13
CA PHE A 275 5.30 -5.86 -9.32
C PHE A 275 5.21 -4.80 -10.42
N SER A 276 4.99 -5.22 -11.66
CA SER A 276 4.74 -4.32 -12.77
C SER A 276 3.50 -4.71 -13.57
N THR A 277 2.93 -3.70 -14.22
CA THR A 277 1.83 -3.83 -15.17
C THR A 277 2.34 -3.55 -16.56
N LYS A 278 1.73 -4.19 -17.55
CA LYS A 278 2.00 -3.91 -18.96
C LYS A 278 0.68 -3.91 -19.73
N CYS A 279 0.45 -2.86 -20.52
CA CYS A 279 -0.61 -2.84 -21.50
C CYS A 279 -0.08 -3.37 -22.84
N ASN A 280 -0.81 -4.27 -23.48
CA ASN A 280 -0.45 -4.82 -24.79
C ASN A 280 -1.17 -4.11 -25.95
N GLN A 281 -2.12 -3.24 -25.66
CA GLN A 281 -3.03 -2.60 -26.62
C GLN A 281 -3.19 -1.10 -26.30
N THR A 282 -2.08 -0.35 -26.40
CA THR A 282 -2.04 1.08 -26.02
C THR A 282 -2.83 2.00 -26.96
N ASP A 283 -3.32 1.48 -28.09
CA ASP A 283 -4.30 2.13 -28.96
C ASP A 283 -5.61 2.44 -28.21
N HIS A 284 -5.92 1.71 -27.15
CA HIS A 284 -7.05 1.96 -26.26
C HIS A 284 -6.89 3.23 -25.42
N HIS A 285 -5.66 3.70 -25.24
CA HIS A 285 -5.34 4.90 -24.48
C HIS A 285 -5.42 6.17 -25.34
N ARG A 286 -5.41 6.02 -26.67
CA ARG A 286 -5.39 7.14 -27.61
C ARG A 286 -6.79 7.68 -27.85
N MET A 287 -6.92 9.00 -27.86
CA MET A 287 -8.18 9.69 -28.20
C MET A 287 -8.21 10.14 -29.67
N PRO A 288 -9.40 10.23 -30.30
CA PRO A 288 -9.52 10.62 -31.71
C PRO A 288 -8.91 12.00 -32.04
N GLY A 289 -9.01 12.97 -31.12
CA GLY A 289 -8.40 14.29 -31.19
C GLY A 289 -6.90 14.31 -30.83
N GLY A 290 -6.28 13.13 -30.73
CA GLY A 290 -4.86 12.95 -30.46
C GLY A 290 -4.42 13.49 -29.10
N ARG A 291 -3.13 13.81 -29.00
CA ARG A 291 -2.47 14.25 -27.75
C ARG A 291 -3.08 15.52 -27.14
N GLN A 292 -3.72 16.37 -27.95
CA GLN A 292 -4.37 17.58 -27.45
C GLN A 292 -5.64 17.25 -26.67
N GLU A 293 -6.46 16.34 -27.18
CA GLU A 293 -7.65 15.87 -26.48
C GLU A 293 -7.29 15.07 -25.23
N GLU A 294 -6.27 14.22 -25.31
CA GLU A 294 -5.73 13.50 -24.15
C GLU A 294 -5.30 14.47 -23.04
N PHE A 295 -4.60 15.56 -23.40
CA PHE A 295 -4.18 16.57 -22.42
C PHE A 295 -5.37 17.30 -21.80
N ARG A 296 -6.34 17.74 -22.60
CA ARG A 296 -7.52 18.45 -22.09
C ARG A 296 -8.33 17.57 -21.14
N THR A 297 -8.55 16.31 -21.50
CA THR A 297 -9.26 15.33 -20.67
C THR A 297 -8.51 15.07 -19.37
N TRP A 298 -7.19 14.84 -19.44
CA TRP A 298 -6.35 14.69 -18.25
C TRP A 298 -6.35 15.93 -17.37
N LEU A 299 -6.34 17.14 -17.95
CA LEU A 299 -6.35 18.40 -17.22
C LEU A 299 -7.68 18.60 -16.49
N GLU A 300 -8.80 18.29 -17.14
CA GLU A 300 -10.13 18.29 -16.51
C GLU A 300 -10.20 17.28 -15.36
N GLU A 301 -9.67 16.07 -15.55
CA GLU A 301 -9.63 15.06 -14.49
C GLU A 301 -8.78 15.48 -13.30
N GLU A 302 -7.56 15.99 -13.54
CA GLU A 302 -6.57 16.30 -12.49
C GLU A 302 -6.75 17.67 -11.82
N TRP A 303 -7.30 18.65 -12.54
CA TRP A 303 -7.39 20.03 -12.08
C TRP A 303 -8.82 20.61 -12.12
N GLY A 304 -9.73 20.02 -12.89
CA GLY A 304 -11.11 20.53 -13.02
C GLY A 304 -11.20 21.93 -13.62
N ARG A 305 -10.17 22.35 -14.36
CA ARG A 305 -10.04 23.69 -14.97
C ARG A 305 -9.44 23.57 -16.36
N THR A 306 -9.68 24.57 -17.19
CA THR A 306 -8.96 24.71 -18.47
C THR A 306 -7.56 25.27 -18.24
N LEU A 307 -6.69 25.19 -19.23
CA LEU A 307 -5.31 25.72 -19.09
C LEU A 307 -5.34 27.25 -19.01
N GLU A 308 -6.30 27.87 -19.68
CA GLU A 308 -6.54 29.31 -19.73
C GLU A 308 -6.99 29.87 -18.37
N ASP A 309 -7.72 29.07 -17.58
CA ASP A 309 -8.16 29.44 -16.22
C ASP A 309 -7.02 29.41 -15.18
N ILE A 310 -5.86 28.85 -15.55
CA ILE A 310 -4.68 28.76 -14.68
C ILE A 310 -3.80 29.97 -14.93
N PHE A 311 -3.97 31.03 -14.14
CA PHE A 311 -3.34 32.33 -14.37
C PHE A 311 -1.80 32.34 -14.32
N HIS A 312 -1.16 31.42 -13.60
CA HIS A 312 0.30 31.40 -13.44
C HIS A 312 0.98 30.57 -14.53
N GLU A 313 1.78 31.21 -15.38
CA GLU A 313 2.49 30.55 -16.49
C GLU A 313 3.40 29.40 -16.00
N HIS A 314 4.14 29.62 -14.92
CA HIS A 314 4.99 28.58 -14.33
C HIS A 314 4.20 27.32 -13.92
N MET A 315 2.99 27.49 -13.39
CA MET A 315 2.12 26.37 -13.04
C MET A 315 1.63 25.62 -14.30
N GLN A 316 1.30 26.35 -15.37
CA GLN A 316 0.96 25.74 -16.65
C GLN A 316 2.13 24.87 -17.18
N GLU A 317 3.37 25.35 -17.08
CA GLU A 317 4.57 24.62 -17.50
C GLU A 317 4.78 23.33 -16.70
N LEU A 318 4.63 23.40 -15.37
CA LEU A 318 4.72 22.23 -14.49
C LEU A 318 3.64 21.19 -14.81
N ILE A 319 2.41 21.63 -15.07
CA ILE A 319 1.29 20.77 -15.45
C ILE A 319 1.55 20.08 -16.79
N LEU A 320 1.98 20.85 -17.80
CA LEU A 320 2.36 20.32 -19.12
C LEU A 320 3.50 19.29 -19.01
N MET A 321 4.51 19.60 -18.19
CA MET A 321 5.64 18.72 -17.94
C MET A 321 5.19 17.42 -17.25
N LYS A 322 4.35 17.51 -16.22
CA LYS A 322 3.77 16.35 -15.52
C LYS A 322 2.97 15.48 -16.48
N PHE A 323 2.10 16.06 -17.30
CA PHE A 323 1.35 15.30 -18.31
C PHE A 323 2.28 14.58 -19.29
N ILE A 324 3.25 15.30 -19.88
CA ILE A 324 4.13 14.71 -20.89
C ILE A 324 4.95 13.57 -20.30
N TYR A 325 5.50 13.76 -19.10
CA TYR A 325 6.33 12.78 -18.42
C TYR A 325 5.53 11.53 -18.02
N THR A 326 4.43 11.71 -17.30
CA THR A 326 3.61 10.60 -16.78
C THR A 326 2.96 9.80 -17.90
N SER A 327 2.54 10.44 -18.98
CA SER A 327 1.94 9.76 -20.13
C SER A 327 2.93 8.96 -20.98
N GLN A 328 4.26 9.12 -20.80
CA GLN A 328 5.24 8.24 -21.45
C GLN A 328 5.18 6.80 -20.96
N TYR A 329 4.72 6.60 -19.72
CA TYR A 329 4.62 5.27 -19.13
C TYR A 329 3.48 4.47 -19.74
N ASP A 330 2.43 5.14 -20.22
CA ASP A 330 1.28 4.53 -20.90
C ASP A 330 0.69 3.34 -20.11
N ASN A 331 0.57 3.53 -18.79
CA ASN A 331 0.15 2.52 -17.80
C ASN A 331 1.03 1.24 -17.75
N CYS A 332 2.24 1.28 -18.29
CA CYS A 332 3.27 0.27 -18.07
C CYS A 332 4.14 0.70 -16.89
N LEU A 333 3.66 0.39 -15.68
CA LEU A 333 4.20 0.90 -14.43
C LEU A 333 4.81 -0.21 -13.57
N THR A 334 5.93 0.10 -12.90
CA THR A 334 6.46 -0.69 -11.78
C THR A 334 5.96 -0.07 -10.48
N TYR A 335 5.54 -0.93 -9.56
CA TYR A 335 5.00 -0.57 -8.26
C TYR A 335 5.87 -1.17 -7.17
N ARG A 336 6.15 -0.36 -6.15
CA ARG A 336 6.94 -0.77 -5.00
C ARG A 336 6.10 -0.68 -3.74
N ARG A 337 6.23 -1.69 -2.88
CA ARG A 337 5.36 -1.82 -1.70
C ARG A 337 5.62 -0.69 -0.72
N ILE A 338 4.53 -0.12 -0.21
CA ILE A 338 4.54 0.83 0.90
C ILE A 338 3.56 0.35 1.98
N TYR A 339 3.68 0.91 3.18
CA TYR A 339 2.81 0.57 4.31
C TYR A 339 2.29 1.84 4.98
N LEU A 340 1.15 1.72 5.63
CA LEU A 340 0.69 2.70 6.60
C LEU A 340 1.57 2.64 7.86
N PRO A 341 1.80 3.79 8.50
CA PRO A 341 2.57 3.88 9.72
C PRO A 341 1.88 3.14 10.88
N PRO A 342 2.62 2.36 11.68
CA PRO A 342 2.11 1.84 12.95
C PRO A 342 1.67 2.97 13.88
N TYR A 343 0.65 2.73 14.69
CA TYR A 343 0.14 3.69 15.69
C TYR A 343 0.63 3.30 17.09
N LEU A 344 1.16 4.27 17.83
CA LEU A 344 1.48 4.14 19.24
C LEU A 344 0.58 5.06 20.07
N PRO A 345 0.10 4.64 21.26
CA PRO A 345 -0.73 5.49 22.12
C PRO A 345 -0.06 6.81 22.55
N SER A 346 1.27 6.86 22.53
CA SER A 346 2.07 8.06 22.82
C SER A 346 2.14 9.06 21.65
N ASP A 347 1.65 8.70 20.47
CA ASP A 347 1.71 9.57 19.29
C ASP A 347 0.84 10.81 19.48
N LEU A 348 1.33 11.97 19.03
CA LEU A 348 0.64 13.26 19.13
C LEU A 348 -0.77 13.23 18.49
N LEU A 349 -0.90 12.50 17.38
CA LEU A 349 -2.16 12.23 16.70
C LEU A 349 -2.06 10.90 15.96
N ARG A 350 -3.19 10.37 15.47
CA ARG A 350 -3.17 9.12 14.71
C ARG A 350 -2.33 9.28 13.42
N PRO A 351 -1.25 8.52 13.20
CA PRO A 351 -0.47 8.65 11.99
C PRO A 351 -1.26 8.17 10.76
N GLY A 352 -0.80 8.50 9.56
CA GLY A 352 -1.52 8.15 8.34
C GLY A 352 -1.21 9.04 7.16
N LEU A 353 -2.09 9.00 6.15
CA LEU A 353 -1.91 9.76 4.92
C LEU A 353 -2.67 11.08 4.97
N PHE A 354 -2.07 12.13 4.41
CA PHE A 354 -2.63 13.47 4.33
C PHE A 354 -2.46 14.02 2.92
N LYS A 355 -3.46 14.78 2.49
CA LYS A 355 -3.42 15.63 1.29
C LYS A 355 -2.83 16.97 1.73
N GLY A 356 -1.96 17.59 0.94
CA GLY A 356 -1.28 18.82 1.32
C GLY A 356 -1.04 19.77 0.15
N THR A 357 -1.09 21.08 0.40
CA THR A 357 -0.81 22.10 -0.64
C THR A 357 0.69 22.34 -0.82
N TYR A 358 1.19 22.25 -2.05
CA TYR A 358 2.61 22.47 -2.42
C TYR A 358 2.76 23.57 -3.50
N GLY A 359 2.10 24.70 -3.29
CA GLY A 359 2.25 25.88 -4.15
C GLY A 359 1.88 25.58 -5.60
N SER A 360 2.77 25.89 -6.54
CA SER A 360 2.54 25.75 -7.99
C SER A 360 2.50 24.29 -8.47
N HIS A 361 2.90 23.34 -7.63
CA HIS A 361 2.81 21.90 -7.94
C HIS A 361 1.40 21.34 -7.69
N GLY A 362 0.55 22.07 -6.97
CA GLY A 362 -0.81 21.66 -6.60
C GLY A 362 -0.84 20.87 -5.30
N LEU A 363 -1.73 19.88 -5.23
CA LEU A 363 -1.85 19.00 -4.08
C LEU A 363 -0.93 17.78 -4.20
N GLU A 364 -0.29 17.44 -3.08
CA GLU A 364 0.50 16.21 -2.93
C GLU A 364 -0.02 15.36 -1.77
N ILE A 365 0.29 14.07 -1.80
CA ILE A 365 -0.01 13.11 -0.74
C ILE A 365 1.25 12.88 0.07
N ILE A 366 1.15 13.07 1.38
CA ILE A 366 2.22 12.78 2.33
C ILE A 366 1.78 11.72 3.33
N MET A 367 2.75 11.04 3.92
CA MET A 367 2.56 10.09 5.00
C MET A 367 3.19 10.65 6.28
N LEU A 368 2.37 10.93 7.29
CA LEU A 368 2.79 11.35 8.62
C LEU A 368 3.04 10.11 9.48
N SER A 369 4.24 10.00 10.06
CA SER A 369 4.66 8.92 10.95
C SER A 369 5.41 9.44 12.16
N PHE A 370 5.39 8.70 13.27
CA PHE A 370 6.04 9.07 14.53
C PHE A 370 7.23 8.17 14.84
N HIS A 371 8.32 8.78 15.32
CA HIS A 371 9.63 8.16 15.55
C HIS A 371 10.18 8.70 16.87
N GLY A 372 9.63 8.21 17.99
CA GLY A 372 9.92 8.76 19.32
C GLY A 372 9.45 10.21 19.42
N SER A 373 10.35 11.13 19.73
CA SER A 373 10.06 12.57 19.84
C SER A 373 10.06 13.33 18.51
N LYS A 374 10.02 12.61 17.37
CA LYS A 374 10.00 13.22 16.04
C LYS A 374 8.79 12.78 15.25
N ALA A 375 8.10 13.72 14.62
CA ALA A 375 7.13 13.41 13.58
C ALA A 375 7.76 13.65 12.20
N LYS A 376 7.53 12.74 11.26
CA LYS A 376 8.12 12.75 9.92
C LYS A 376 7.03 12.67 8.86
N ALA A 377 7.07 13.58 7.90
CA ALA A 377 6.19 13.57 6.73
C ALA A 377 6.98 13.15 5.48
N THR A 378 6.64 12.00 4.91
CA THR A 378 7.28 11.46 3.70
C THR A 378 6.36 11.64 2.50
N LYS A 379 6.87 12.12 1.37
CA LYS A 379 6.07 12.30 0.15
C LYS A 379 5.71 10.95 -0.48
N LEU A 380 4.42 10.71 -0.73
CA LEU A 380 3.94 9.60 -1.54
C LEU A 380 3.71 10.01 -2.99
N THR A 381 3.24 11.24 -3.18
CA THR A 381 3.37 11.95 -4.45
C THR A 381 4.31 13.14 -4.24
N GLY A 382 5.00 13.53 -5.29
CA GLY A 382 5.92 14.65 -5.22
C GLY A 382 6.08 15.35 -6.54
N ASP A 383 7.13 16.14 -6.61
CA ASP A 383 7.37 17.07 -7.68
C ASP A 383 8.88 17.11 -8.03
N PRO A 384 9.25 17.73 -9.16
CA PRO A 384 10.65 17.80 -9.59
C PRO A 384 11.59 18.51 -8.61
N ASN A 385 11.07 19.30 -7.67
CA ASN A 385 11.87 19.96 -6.65
C ASN A 385 12.10 19.00 -5.48
N VAL A 386 11.04 18.47 -4.87
CA VAL A 386 11.14 17.46 -3.81
C VAL A 386 10.36 16.21 -4.24
N PRO A 387 11.08 15.17 -4.75
CA PRO A 387 10.49 13.96 -5.27
C PRO A 387 9.65 13.16 -4.28
N ALA A 388 8.77 12.32 -4.81
CA ALA A 388 8.16 11.24 -4.06
C ALA A 388 9.22 10.35 -3.40
N GLY A 389 8.94 9.88 -2.19
CA GLY A 389 9.86 9.11 -1.34
C GLY A 389 10.71 9.97 -0.40
N GLN A 390 10.85 11.27 -0.65
CA GLN A 390 11.66 12.16 0.19
C GLN A 390 10.93 12.61 1.45
N LEU A 391 11.72 12.88 2.51
CA LEU A 391 11.24 13.43 3.78
C LEU A 391 10.99 14.93 3.64
N THR A 392 9.75 15.34 3.44
CA THR A 392 9.39 16.74 3.19
C THR A 392 9.30 17.57 4.45
N LEU A 393 8.89 17.00 5.59
CA LEU A 393 8.85 17.70 6.89
C LEU A 393 9.41 16.80 7.99
N GLU A 394 10.16 17.38 8.92
CA GLU A 394 10.52 16.78 10.21
C GLU A 394 10.18 17.75 11.33
N ILE A 395 9.42 17.29 12.32
CA ILE A 395 8.90 18.09 13.42
C ILE A 395 9.53 17.56 14.72
N ASP A 396 10.10 18.47 15.52
CA ASP A 396 10.66 18.14 16.83
C ASP A 396 9.59 18.34 17.91
N LEU A 397 9.07 17.23 18.42
CA LEU A 397 7.98 17.24 19.41
C LEU A 397 8.45 17.66 20.80
N ASN A 398 9.77 17.73 21.06
CA ASN A 398 10.32 18.25 22.30
C ASN A 398 10.46 19.78 22.31
N ARG A 399 10.13 20.44 21.18
CA ARG A 399 10.26 21.89 21.02
C ARG A 399 8.92 22.53 20.70
N PRO A 400 7.97 22.55 21.66
CA PRO A 400 6.72 23.26 21.49
C PRO A 400 6.96 24.77 21.43
N LEU A 401 6.20 25.47 20.59
CA LEU A 401 6.20 26.93 20.52
C LEU A 401 4.84 27.45 20.99
N ARG A 402 4.88 28.43 21.89
CA ARG A 402 3.70 29.19 22.27
C ARG A 402 3.53 30.32 21.28
N LEU A 403 2.36 30.41 20.66
CA LEU A 403 2.07 31.53 19.77
C LEU A 403 1.79 32.77 20.60
N PRO A 404 2.20 33.96 20.12
CA PRO A 404 1.80 35.21 20.74
C PRO A 404 0.32 35.50 20.44
N ASP A 405 -0.19 36.65 20.90
CA ASP A 405 -1.55 37.07 20.55
C ASP A 405 -1.74 37.31 19.04
N LEU A 406 -2.99 37.49 18.62
CA LEU A 406 -3.35 37.61 17.21
C LEU A 406 -2.69 38.80 16.48
N GLU A 407 -2.38 39.90 17.16
CA GLU A 407 -1.74 41.05 16.52
C GLU A 407 -0.26 40.77 16.24
N HIS A 408 0.41 40.13 17.19
CA HIS A 408 1.81 39.71 17.04
C HIS A 408 1.95 38.53 16.06
N GLN A 409 0.97 37.61 15.99
CA GLN A 409 0.94 36.54 14.97
C GLN A 409 0.91 37.08 13.53
N LYS A 410 0.31 38.26 13.30
CA LYS A 410 0.30 38.91 11.97
C LYS A 410 1.69 39.40 11.54
N ASN A 411 2.65 39.52 12.47
CA ASN A 411 3.98 40.01 12.20
C ASN A 411 4.95 38.87 11.85
N MET A 412 5.34 38.80 10.57
CA MET A 412 6.26 37.76 10.08
C MET A 412 7.64 37.83 10.73
N ASP A 413 8.14 39.02 11.06
CA ASP A 413 9.47 39.19 11.66
C ASP A 413 9.51 38.68 13.10
N GLU A 414 8.39 38.79 13.82
CA GLU A 414 8.27 38.24 15.17
C GLU A 414 8.16 36.72 15.17
N LEU A 415 7.32 36.15 14.29
CA LEU A 415 7.26 34.71 14.12
C LEU A 415 8.62 34.14 13.70
N SER A 416 9.30 34.81 12.77
CA SER A 416 10.64 34.42 12.32
C SER A 416 11.64 34.42 13.47
N ARG A 417 11.71 35.49 14.28
CA ARG A 417 12.58 35.55 15.46
C ARG A 417 12.33 34.40 16.44
N LEU A 418 11.06 34.09 16.72
CA LEU A 418 10.66 33.03 17.63
C LEU A 418 11.12 31.65 17.14
N VAL A 419 10.87 31.32 15.87
CA VAL A 419 11.27 30.03 15.31
C VAL A 419 12.78 29.93 15.12
N MET A 420 13.44 31.01 14.69
CA MET A 420 14.91 31.03 14.51
C MET A 420 15.65 30.91 15.84
N GLY A 421 15.15 31.48 16.94
CA GLY A 421 15.72 31.26 18.26
C GLY A 421 15.76 29.77 18.64
N VAL A 422 14.66 29.06 18.41
CA VAL A 422 14.58 27.60 18.63
C VAL A 422 15.47 26.84 17.64
N HIS A 423 15.58 27.30 16.39
CA HIS A 423 16.47 26.71 15.38
C HIS A 423 17.94 26.75 15.81
N GLU A 424 18.41 27.89 16.32
CA GLU A 424 19.78 28.04 16.81
C GLU A 424 20.07 27.16 18.02
N GLU A 425 19.13 27.05 18.96
CA GLU A 425 19.24 26.13 20.10
C GLU A 425 19.28 24.65 19.65
N ALA A 426 18.49 24.30 18.64
CA ALA A 426 18.48 22.96 18.07
C ALA A 426 19.80 22.61 17.38
N GLN A 427 20.40 23.57 16.65
CA GLN A 427 21.71 23.37 16.04
C GLN A 427 22.82 23.19 17.08
N ARG A 428 22.87 24.04 18.12
CA ARG A 428 23.85 23.90 19.21
C ARG A 428 23.77 22.54 19.91
N GLY A 429 22.56 22.11 20.28
CA GLY A 429 22.35 20.82 20.93
C GLY A 429 22.65 19.59 20.05
N SER A 430 22.71 19.76 18.72
CA SER A 430 23.13 18.70 17.79
C SER A 430 24.65 18.59 17.66
N GLN A 431 25.36 19.73 17.70
CA GLN A 431 26.83 19.77 17.63
C GLN A 431 27.48 19.21 18.90
N ASP A 432 26.90 19.44 20.08
CA ASP A 432 27.41 18.90 21.35
C ASP A 432 27.30 17.36 21.46
N ARG A 433 26.48 16.70 20.62
CA ARG A 433 26.33 15.24 20.59
C ARG A 433 27.30 14.51 19.65
N ASP A 434 27.92 15.23 18.71
CA ASP A 434 28.85 14.66 17.73
C ASP A 434 30.33 14.92 18.07
N THR A 435 30.61 15.45 19.27
CA THR A 435 31.99 15.65 19.76
C THR A 435 32.42 14.44 20.61
N PRO A 436 33.46 13.67 20.23
CA PRO A 436 34.00 12.62 21.10
C PRO A 436 34.60 13.26 22.36
N PRO A 437 34.43 12.68 23.56
CA PRO A 437 35.14 13.18 24.73
C PRO A 437 36.63 12.86 24.57
N GLU A 438 37.41 13.87 24.17
CA GLU A 438 38.86 13.83 24.29
C GLU A 438 39.26 13.95 25.76
N GLY A 439 39.98 12.94 26.24
CA GLY A 439 40.96 13.07 27.30
C GLY A 439 40.42 13.25 28.73
N ALA A 440 40.15 12.13 29.41
CA ALA A 440 40.34 12.06 30.86
C ALA A 440 41.18 10.83 31.18
N GLU A 441 42.49 11.06 31.29
CA GLU A 441 43.43 10.10 31.84
C GLU A 441 43.04 9.74 33.29
N ALA A 442 43.17 8.45 33.58
CA ALA A 442 42.96 7.84 34.87
C ALA A 442 44.02 8.26 35.90
N SER A 443 43.65 8.30 37.20
CA SER A 443 44.40 7.81 38.40
C SER A 443 43.69 8.28 39.71
N PRO A 444 43.94 7.70 40.91
CA PRO A 444 43.04 6.69 41.49
C PRO A 444 42.53 7.02 42.93
N SER A 445 41.55 6.21 43.35
CA SER A 445 41.02 5.89 44.69
C SER A 445 41.70 6.44 45.97
N GLN A 446 40.88 6.81 46.97
CA GLN A 446 41.00 6.27 48.33
C GLN A 446 39.71 6.40 49.15
N ASP A 447 39.43 5.32 49.88
CA ASP A 447 38.25 5.00 50.70
C ASP A 447 38.16 5.79 52.01
N ALA A 448 36.94 5.89 52.59
CA ALA A 448 36.63 5.30 53.91
C ALA A 448 35.26 5.74 54.48
N GLU A 449 34.44 4.71 54.71
CA GLU A 449 33.62 4.45 55.91
C GLU A 449 32.42 5.35 56.29
N GLY A 450 31.33 4.66 56.65
CA GLY A 450 30.01 5.23 56.85
C GLY A 450 29.62 5.49 58.30
N SER A 451 28.43 6.04 58.49
CA SER A 451 27.62 5.81 59.69
C SER A 451 26.17 6.23 59.44
N ASP A 452 25.30 5.35 59.91
CA ASP A 452 23.85 5.40 59.96
C ASP A 452 23.37 6.47 60.98
N SER A 453 22.27 7.18 60.69
CA SER A 453 21.39 7.87 61.65
C SER A 453 20.17 8.49 60.96
N ALA A 454 18.99 8.05 61.37
CA ALA A 454 17.67 8.59 61.00
C ALA A 454 17.35 9.94 61.69
N PRO A 455 16.30 10.68 61.27
CA PRO A 455 16.19 12.14 61.42
C PRO A 455 15.33 12.58 62.63
N PRO A 456 15.36 13.87 62.98
CA PRO A 456 14.23 14.51 63.64
C PRO A 456 13.61 15.63 62.79
N ALA A 457 12.29 15.73 62.94
CA ALA A 457 11.38 16.68 62.30
C ALA A 457 11.54 18.11 62.82
N VAL A 458 11.25 19.09 61.95
CA VAL A 458 10.63 20.36 62.36
C VAL A 458 9.72 20.90 61.23
N GLU A 459 8.49 21.19 61.65
CA GLU A 459 7.37 21.93 61.03
C GLU A 459 7.81 23.36 60.66
N GLU A 460 7.13 24.23 59.90
CA GLU A 460 5.84 24.31 59.21
C GLU A 460 5.89 25.58 58.32
N SER A 461 4.79 25.85 57.59
CA SER A 461 4.39 27.13 56.96
C SER A 461 4.96 27.44 55.56
N ALA A 462 4.18 27.74 54.52
CA ALA A 462 2.73 27.89 54.36
C ALA A 462 2.37 27.99 52.87
N GLY A 463 1.16 27.54 52.50
CA GLY A 463 0.38 28.14 51.42
C GLY A 463 0.53 27.58 50.00
N ALA A 464 0.24 26.30 49.79
CA ALA A 464 -0.05 25.77 48.45
C ALA A 464 -1.49 26.15 48.04
N VAL A 465 -1.63 27.19 47.21
CA VAL A 465 -2.84 27.40 46.41
C VAL A 465 -2.82 26.35 45.30
N ALA A 466 -3.64 25.32 45.47
CA ALA A 466 -3.89 24.32 44.44
C ALA A 466 -4.58 25.01 43.26
N ALA A 467 -3.79 25.40 42.25
CA ALA A 467 -4.32 25.71 40.93
C ALA A 467 -4.71 24.39 40.29
N GLU A 468 -6.01 24.11 40.25
CA GLU A 468 -6.59 23.01 39.50
C GLU A 468 -6.13 23.11 38.04
N CYS A 469 -5.21 22.24 37.64
CA CYS A 469 -4.87 22.02 36.23
C CYS A 469 -6.07 21.38 35.54
N SER A 470 -6.89 22.20 34.90
CA SER A 470 -7.89 21.73 33.94
C SER A 470 -7.16 21.15 32.72
N ASP A 471 -7.03 19.83 32.69
CA ASP A 471 -6.33 19.05 31.67
C ASP A 471 -7.18 18.89 30.38
N THR A 472 -7.58 20.02 29.81
CA THR A 472 -8.11 20.10 28.45
C THR A 472 -7.10 20.84 27.58
N PRO A 473 -6.67 20.31 26.42
CA PRO A 473 -5.77 21.02 25.53
C PRO A 473 -6.43 22.34 25.13
N GLN A 474 -5.93 23.43 25.69
CA GLN A 474 -6.52 24.75 25.57
C GLN A 474 -6.26 25.23 24.13
N THR A 475 -7.28 25.16 23.29
CA THR A 475 -7.20 25.69 21.92
C THR A 475 -6.97 27.20 21.98
N GLN A 476 -6.06 27.71 21.15
CA GLN A 476 -5.77 29.14 21.04
C GLN A 476 -6.13 29.68 19.65
N PRO A 477 -6.50 30.97 19.52
CA PRO A 477 -6.71 31.61 18.22
C PRO A 477 -5.46 31.57 17.33
N PHE A 478 -5.69 31.43 16.02
CA PHE A 478 -4.64 31.34 15.01
C PHE A 478 -4.93 32.21 13.79
N VAL A 479 -3.92 32.98 13.35
CA VAL A 479 -3.93 33.72 12.09
C VAL A 479 -2.56 33.63 11.42
N LEU A 480 -2.54 33.53 10.09
CA LEU A 480 -1.28 33.57 9.35
C LEU A 480 -0.65 34.97 9.38
N PRO A 481 0.69 35.08 9.43
CA PRO A 481 1.38 36.35 9.28
C PRO A 481 1.06 37.05 7.96
N LEU A 482 1.06 38.38 7.96
CA LEU A 482 0.89 39.18 6.76
C LEU A 482 2.02 38.89 5.78
N GLY A 483 1.66 38.69 4.51
CA GLY A 483 2.60 38.35 3.44
C GLY A 483 2.94 36.86 3.31
N VAL A 484 2.43 35.99 4.20
CA VAL A 484 2.51 34.54 4.01
C VAL A 484 1.50 34.09 2.97
N MET A 485 1.99 33.47 1.91
CA MET A 485 1.18 32.96 0.81
C MET A 485 0.52 31.64 1.20
N ALA A 486 -0.81 31.57 1.14
CA ALA A 486 -1.57 30.34 1.32
C ALA A 486 -2.39 30.04 0.06
N ARG A 487 -2.29 28.81 -0.44
CA ARG A 487 -3.15 28.33 -1.57
C ARG A 487 -4.61 28.24 -1.15
N ASN A 488 -4.85 27.81 0.09
CA ASN A 488 -6.19 27.68 0.65
C ASN A 488 -6.44 28.85 1.62
N GLU A 489 -7.37 29.74 1.27
CA GLU A 489 -7.74 30.89 2.12
C GLU A 489 -8.62 30.46 3.32
N VAL A 490 -9.26 29.29 3.18
CA VAL A 490 -10.09 28.69 4.23
C VAL A 490 -9.24 27.70 5.02
N TYR A 491 -8.81 28.11 6.21
CA TYR A 491 -8.12 27.27 7.17
C TYR A 491 -8.67 27.51 8.59
N PRO A 492 -8.54 26.53 9.52
CA PRO A 492 -9.02 26.68 10.88
C PRO A 492 -8.41 27.91 11.58
N ARG A 493 -9.24 28.67 12.30
CA ARG A 493 -8.84 29.90 13.01
C ARG A 493 -8.43 29.67 14.46
N THR A 494 -8.23 28.42 14.83
CA THR A 494 -7.82 27.97 16.16
C THR A 494 -6.86 26.80 16.02
N CYS A 495 -5.79 26.76 16.80
CA CYS A 495 -4.86 25.62 16.84
C CYS A 495 -4.75 25.05 18.26
N LYS A 496 -4.40 23.76 18.35
CA LYS A 496 -4.15 23.05 19.62
C LYS A 496 -2.72 23.28 20.10
N MET A 497 -1.75 23.09 19.21
CA MET A 497 -0.33 23.10 19.54
C MET A 497 0.51 23.56 18.35
N CYS A 498 1.69 24.10 18.62
CA CYS A 498 2.67 24.42 17.60
C CYS A 498 4.04 23.86 17.99
N PHE A 499 4.81 23.42 17.00
CA PHE A 499 6.12 22.80 17.21
C PHE A 499 7.12 23.31 16.19
N TYR A 500 8.39 23.32 16.57
CA TYR A 500 9.48 23.61 15.66
C TYR A 500 9.60 22.45 14.67
N GLY A 501 9.77 22.79 13.40
CA GLY A 501 10.08 21.80 12.39
C GLY A 501 10.99 22.35 11.31
N THR A 502 11.41 21.46 10.44
CA THR A 502 12.17 21.81 9.24
C THR A 502 11.51 21.18 8.04
N GLY A 503 11.47 21.93 6.94
CA GLY A 503 10.99 21.45 5.65
C GLY A 503 12.16 21.24 4.69
N LEU A 504 12.10 20.20 3.87
CA LEU A 504 13.07 19.99 2.80
C LEU A 504 12.67 20.82 1.58
N ILE A 505 13.59 21.62 1.06
CA ILE A 505 13.46 22.34 -0.20
C ILE A 505 14.63 21.97 -1.12
N ALA A 506 14.45 22.14 -2.43
CA ALA A 506 15.52 21.97 -3.40
C ALA A 506 15.19 22.73 -4.69
N GLY A 507 16.22 23.00 -5.49
CA GLY A 507 16.06 23.45 -6.86
C GLY A 507 15.44 22.38 -7.76
N HIS A 508 15.04 22.78 -8.97
CA HIS A 508 14.45 21.86 -9.94
C HIS A 508 15.42 20.70 -10.25
N GLY A 509 14.88 19.49 -10.33
CA GLY A 509 15.65 18.26 -10.49
C GLY A 509 16.29 17.78 -9.18
N PHE A 510 15.68 18.13 -8.03
CA PHE A 510 16.19 17.84 -6.69
C PHE A 510 17.64 18.30 -6.47
N THR A 511 17.97 19.50 -6.94
CA THR A 511 19.33 20.05 -6.88
C THR A 511 19.56 20.83 -5.60
N SER A 512 20.72 20.61 -4.97
CA SER A 512 21.13 21.25 -3.72
C SER A 512 20.05 21.21 -2.62
N PRO A 513 19.58 20.02 -2.22
CA PRO A 513 18.53 19.90 -1.22
C PRO A 513 19.00 20.40 0.14
N GLU A 514 18.17 21.20 0.80
CA GLU A 514 18.47 21.78 2.11
C GLU A 514 17.23 21.81 3.02
N ARG A 515 17.46 21.78 4.32
CA ARG A 515 16.40 21.84 5.33
C ARG A 515 16.25 23.27 5.82
N THR A 516 15.07 23.85 5.66
CA THR A 516 14.75 25.20 6.10
C THR A 516 13.83 25.18 7.32
N PRO A 517 14.02 26.10 8.28
CA PRO A 517 13.19 26.16 9.48
C PRO A 517 11.76 26.58 9.18
N GLY A 518 10.84 26.08 10.00
CA GLY A 518 9.42 26.37 9.88
C GLY A 518 8.64 26.07 11.15
N LEU A 519 7.38 26.50 11.14
CA LEU A 519 6.44 26.29 12.23
C LEU A 519 5.40 25.23 11.82
N PHE A 520 5.37 24.11 12.54
CA PHE A 520 4.28 23.16 12.46
C PHE A 520 3.12 23.62 13.35
N VAL A 521 1.90 23.59 12.83
CA VAL A 521 0.67 24.03 13.50
C VAL A 521 -0.35 22.89 13.48
N LEU A 522 -0.69 22.36 14.65
CA LEU A 522 -1.73 21.35 14.79
C LEU A 522 -3.09 22.02 15.00
N PHE A 523 -4.05 21.82 14.10
CA PHE A 523 -5.40 22.38 14.24
C PHE A 523 -6.30 21.43 15.00
N ASP A 524 -6.34 20.16 14.58
CA ASP A 524 -7.12 19.09 15.18
C ASP A 524 -6.53 17.72 14.80
N ASP A 525 -7.27 16.65 15.04
CA ASP A 525 -6.77 15.29 14.88
C ASP A 525 -6.58 14.90 13.40
N ASP A 526 -7.16 15.65 12.47
CA ASP A 526 -7.18 15.37 11.04
C ASP A 526 -6.55 16.48 10.18
N ARG A 527 -6.21 17.63 10.78
CA ARG A 527 -5.72 18.81 10.06
C ARG A 527 -4.53 19.46 10.77
N PHE A 528 -3.52 19.77 9.98
CA PHE A 528 -2.35 20.53 10.42
C PHE A 528 -1.83 21.44 9.31
N GLY A 529 -0.91 22.33 9.65
CA GLY A 529 -0.26 23.23 8.71
C GLY A 529 1.24 23.32 8.97
N PHE A 530 1.96 23.82 7.97
CA PHE A 530 3.38 24.14 8.09
C PHE A 530 3.66 25.50 7.45
N ILE A 531 4.23 26.42 8.22
CA ILE A 531 4.70 27.73 7.73
C ILE A 531 6.18 27.61 7.37
N TRP A 532 6.47 27.79 6.08
CA TRP A 532 7.82 27.83 5.52
C TRP A 532 8.35 29.26 5.66
N LEU A 533 9.32 29.49 6.55
CA LEU A 533 9.75 30.85 6.87
C LEU A 533 10.42 31.55 5.68
N GLU A 534 11.41 30.90 5.09
CA GLU A 534 12.21 31.47 4.00
C GLU A 534 11.36 31.71 2.74
N LEU A 535 10.39 30.82 2.49
CA LEU A 535 9.50 30.92 1.35
C LEU A 535 8.30 31.86 1.57
N LYS A 536 8.09 32.33 2.81
CA LYS A 536 6.87 33.03 3.24
C LYS A 536 5.61 32.33 2.72
N SER A 537 5.53 31.02 2.93
CA SER A 537 4.50 30.16 2.36
C SER A 537 3.86 29.30 3.43
N PHE A 538 2.58 28.96 3.25
CA PHE A 538 1.84 28.08 4.14
C PHE A 538 1.33 26.85 3.39
N SER A 539 1.70 25.67 3.88
CA SER A 539 1.15 24.40 3.45
C SER A 539 0.08 23.93 4.43
N PHE A 540 -1.14 23.68 3.92
CA PHE A 540 -2.25 23.14 4.71
C PHE A 540 -2.47 21.67 4.37
N TYR A 541 -2.71 20.85 5.40
CA TYR A 541 -2.83 19.40 5.28
C TYR A 541 -4.13 18.88 5.91
N SER A 542 -4.78 17.94 5.22
CA SER A 542 -6.00 17.29 5.68
C SER A 542 -5.96 15.78 5.45
N ARG A 543 -6.41 15.01 6.44
CA ARG A 543 -6.31 13.55 6.48
C ARG A 543 -7.06 12.89 5.31
N LEU A 544 -6.45 11.86 4.73
CA LEU A 544 -7.12 10.90 3.84
C LEU A 544 -7.90 9.88 4.69
N THR A 545 -9.21 9.82 4.48
CA THR A 545 -10.14 9.01 5.31
C THR A 545 -10.56 7.70 4.66
N ASP A 546 -10.20 7.47 3.39
CA ASP A 546 -10.46 6.21 2.69
C ASP A 546 -9.86 4.99 3.41
N GLN A 547 -10.61 3.89 3.43
CA GLN A 547 -10.15 2.64 4.01
C GLN A 547 -9.21 1.91 3.04
N LEU A 548 -7.92 1.86 3.39
CA LEU A 548 -6.90 1.16 2.62
C LEU A 548 -6.65 -0.24 3.19
N THR A 549 -7.21 -1.26 2.55
CA THR A 549 -7.06 -2.68 2.92
C THR A 549 -5.65 -3.20 2.65
N HIS A 550 -5.20 -4.19 3.43
CA HIS A 550 -3.87 -4.83 3.27
C HIS A 550 -2.68 -3.84 3.30
N ALA A 551 -2.85 -2.69 3.97
CA ALA A 551 -1.87 -1.60 3.96
C ALA A 551 -0.99 -1.53 5.22
N GLN A 552 -1.30 -2.30 6.27
CA GLN A 552 -0.57 -2.22 7.53
C GLN A 552 0.84 -2.81 7.43
N ALA A 553 1.81 -2.15 8.05
CA ALA A 553 3.15 -2.72 8.20
C ALA A 553 3.11 -3.95 9.12
N PRO A 554 3.90 -5.00 8.84
CA PRO A 554 4.00 -6.15 9.76
C PRO A 554 4.53 -5.76 11.15
N ASP A 555 5.49 -4.85 11.19
CA ASP A 555 6.15 -4.35 12.38
C ASP A 555 6.82 -2.98 12.06
N MET A 556 7.34 -2.30 13.09
CA MET A 556 7.99 -1.00 12.93
C MET A 556 9.29 -1.10 12.11
N GLU A 557 10.06 -2.18 12.27
CA GLU A 557 11.32 -2.37 11.54
C GLU A 557 11.09 -2.43 10.02
N ARG A 558 10.04 -3.14 9.58
CA ARG A 558 9.60 -3.22 8.20
C ARG A 558 9.11 -1.88 7.68
N PHE A 559 8.41 -1.10 8.51
CA PHE A 559 7.97 0.25 8.16
C PHE A 559 9.19 1.17 7.93
N GLU A 560 10.16 1.18 8.83
CA GLU A 560 11.38 1.99 8.68
C GLU A 560 12.25 1.53 7.50
N ALA A 561 12.38 0.23 7.28
CA ALA A 561 13.09 -0.30 6.12
C ALA A 561 12.44 0.15 4.80
N MET A 562 11.10 0.18 4.76
CA MET A 562 10.35 0.71 3.63
C MET A 562 10.62 2.21 3.42
N LEU A 563 10.62 3.03 4.48
CA LEU A 563 10.96 4.45 4.38
C LEU A 563 12.37 4.69 3.84
N ARG A 564 13.38 3.95 4.32
CA ARG A 564 14.76 4.04 3.80
C ARG A 564 14.83 3.67 2.32
N ASN A 565 14.12 2.63 1.92
CA ASN A 565 14.05 2.22 0.51
C ASN A 565 13.40 3.30 -0.35
N MET A 566 12.28 3.89 0.09
CA MET A 566 11.61 4.96 -0.63
C MET A 566 12.54 6.14 -0.93
N GLN A 567 13.29 6.61 0.07
CA GLN A 567 14.25 7.70 -0.10
C GLN A 567 15.33 7.33 -1.13
N SER A 568 15.86 6.11 -1.06
CA SER A 568 16.92 5.64 -1.97
C SER A 568 16.50 5.55 -3.45
N TRP A 569 15.21 5.46 -3.74
CA TRP A 569 14.71 5.35 -5.13
C TRP A 569 14.79 6.66 -5.90
N THR A 570 14.76 7.78 -5.18
CA THR A 570 14.70 9.14 -5.74
C THR A 570 15.82 10.04 -5.22
N SER A 571 16.84 9.44 -4.60
CA SER A 571 18.08 10.11 -4.18
C SER A 571 18.98 10.47 -5.35
#